data_AF-A0A958XE25-F1
#
_entry.id   AF-A0A958XE25-F1
#
_cell.length_a   1.000
_cell.length_b   1.000
_cell.length_c   1.000
_cell.angle_alpha   90.00
_cell.angle_beta   90.00
_cell.angle_gamma   90.00
#
_symmetry.space_group_name_H-M   'P 1'
#
loop_
_entity.id
_entity.type
_entity.pdbx_description
1 polymer ?
#
loop_
_entity_poly.entity_id
_entity_poly.type
_entity_poly.pdbx_seq_one_letter_code
_entity_poly.pdbx_strand_id
1 'polypeptide(L)'
;MKNFLNHPWSIYLVAGIACLCIMIIIDYLLGAEAEHLNAWVIVNRLAGHEIGIPDNLAIRKFGLYGAAAAMVAVNMLFGSVLIFLLKGFIKLVHS
;
A
#
# COMPACT_ATOMS: atom_id res chain seq x y z
N MET A 1 8.72 28.62 -5.33
CA MET A 1 8.30 27.22 -5.06
C MET A 1 9.31 26.59 -4.12
N LYS A 2 9.03 26.56 -2.80
CA LYS A 2 9.93 25.91 -1.83
C LYS A 2 9.79 24.40 -1.97
N ASN A 3 10.90 23.76 -2.34
CA ASN A 3 11.17 22.34 -2.58
C ASN A 3 10.06 21.33 -2.22
N PHE A 4 9.66 20.57 -3.23
CA PHE A 4 8.71 19.46 -3.19
C PHE A 4 9.12 18.31 -2.22
N LEU A 5 10.36 18.32 -1.74
CA LEU A 5 10.97 17.32 -0.84
C LEU A 5 11.37 17.90 0.53
N ASN A 6 10.62 18.87 1.08
CA ASN A 6 10.96 19.47 2.38
C ASN A 6 10.73 18.57 3.62
N HIS A 7 10.33 17.31 3.44
CA HIS A 7 10.27 16.34 4.52
C HIS A 7 11.40 15.33 4.37
N PRO A 8 12.00 14.87 5.47
CA PRO A 8 12.92 13.75 5.40
C PRO A 8 12.21 12.55 4.77
N TRP A 9 12.95 11.78 3.97
CA TRP A 9 12.47 10.60 3.27
C TRP A 9 11.74 9.61 4.21
N SER A 10 12.08 9.62 5.51
CA SER A 10 11.43 8.83 6.55
C SER A 10 9.93 9.09 6.68
N ILE A 11 9.44 10.31 6.42
CA ILE A 11 8.00 10.61 6.49
C ILE A 11 7.24 9.91 5.35
N TYR A 12 7.83 9.90 4.15
CA TYR A 12 7.27 9.18 3.00
C TYR A 12 7.29 7.67 3.22
N LEU A 13 8.36 7.15 3.82
CA LEU A 13 8.44 5.74 4.20
C LEU A 13 7.34 5.37 5.22
N VAL A 14 7.19 6.16 6.29
CA VAL A 14 6.18 5.93 7.33
C VAL A 14 4.76 5.99 6.74
N ALA A 15 4.49 6.96 5.86
CA ALA A 15 3.20 7.05 5.19
C ALA A 15 2.93 5.83 4.29
N GLY A 16 3.93 5.36 3.55
CA GLY A 16 3.81 4.16 2.73
C GLY A 16 3.57 2.89 3.55
N ILE A 17 4.27 2.73 4.67
CA ILE A 17 4.04 1.62 5.61
C ILE A 17 2.63 1.71 6.22
N ALA A 18 2.19 2.91 6.61
CA ALA A 18 0.83 3.10 7.14
C ALA A 18 -0.24 2.73 6.11
N CYS A 19 -0.08 3.14 4.85
CA CYS A 19 -0.95 2.73 3.75
C CYS A 19 -0.97 1.21 3.59
N LEU A 20 0.19 0.56 3.62
CA LEU A 20 0.31 -0.90 3.54
C LEU A 20 -0.45 -1.59 4.69
N CYS A 21 -0.27 -1.13 5.92
CA CYS A 21 -0.98 -1.69 7.08
C CYS A 21 -2.49 -1.54 6.95
N ILE A 22 -2.95 -0.36 6.52
CA ILE A 22 -4.39 -0.11 6.27
C ILE A 22 -4.91 -1.04 5.18
N MET A 23 -4.19 -1.20 4.08
CA MET A 23 -4.56 -2.10 3.00
C MET A 23 -4.67 -3.56 3.49
N ILE A 24 -3.69 -4.05 4.27
CA ILE A 24 -3.74 -5.41 4.83
C ILE A 24 -4.98 -5.60 5.70
N ILE A 25 -5.33 -4.62 6.54
CA ILE A 25 -6.52 -4.68 7.40
C ILE A 25 -7.80 -4.68 6.54
N ILE A 26 -7.88 -3.80 5.54
CA ILE A 26 -9.04 -3.72 4.64
C ILE A 26 -9.21 -5.04 3.88
N ASP A 27 -8.13 -5.58 3.31
CA ASP A 27 -8.15 -6.83 2.55
C ASP A 27 -8.46 -8.04 3.43
N TYR A 28 -8.06 -8.01 4.71
CA TYR A 28 -8.48 -9.01 5.69
C TYR A 28 -9.99 -8.98 5.92
N LEU A 29 -10.57 -7.79 6.07
CA LEU A 29 -12.01 -7.61 6.29
C LEU A 29 -12.84 -7.95 5.04
N LEU A 30 -12.33 -7.62 3.85
CA LEU A 30 -12.97 -7.93 2.56
C LEU A 30 -12.76 -9.40 2.13
N GLY A 31 -11.80 -10.10 2.71
CA GLY A 31 -11.53 -11.50 2.42
C GLY A 31 -11.18 -11.73 0.94
N ALA A 32 -12.02 -12.49 0.23
CA ALA A 32 -11.79 -12.87 -1.16
C ALA A 32 -12.25 -11.83 -2.20
N GLU A 33 -12.92 -10.76 -1.78
CA GLU A 33 -13.50 -9.76 -2.71
C GLU A 33 -12.43 -8.91 -3.42
N ALA A 34 -11.22 -8.80 -2.84
CA ALA A 34 -10.09 -8.12 -3.47
C ALA A 34 -9.43 -9.00 -4.55
N GLU A 35 -10.01 -9.01 -5.75
CA GLU A 35 -9.56 -9.90 -6.85
C GLU A 35 -8.21 -9.48 -7.46
N HIS A 36 -7.89 -8.18 -7.50
CA HIS A 36 -6.74 -7.68 -8.23
C HIS A 36 -5.43 -7.72 -7.45
N LEU A 37 -5.41 -7.14 -6.25
CA LEU A 37 -4.25 -7.05 -5.39
C LEU A 37 -4.74 -7.14 -3.93
N ASN A 38 -4.49 -8.27 -3.31
CA ASN A 38 -4.92 -8.58 -1.95
C ASN A 38 -3.68 -8.77 -1.07
N ALA A 39 -3.38 -7.75 -0.28
CA ALA A 39 -2.22 -7.69 0.59
C ALA A 39 -2.29 -8.74 1.71
N TRP A 40 -3.48 -8.98 2.26
CA TRP A 40 -3.67 -10.03 3.28
C TRP A 40 -3.28 -11.42 2.76
N VAL A 41 -3.73 -11.77 1.55
CA VAL A 41 -3.40 -13.05 0.91
C VAL A 41 -1.91 -13.17 0.63
N ILE A 42 -1.31 -12.11 0.09
CA ILE A 42 0.13 -12.06 -0.23
C ILE A 42 0.95 -12.25 1.05
N VAL A 43 0.64 -11.53 2.13
CA VAL A 43 1.38 -11.59 3.39
C VAL A 43 1.28 -12.97 4.04
N ASN A 44 0.09 -13.59 4.05
CA ASN A 44 -0.07 -14.94 4.60
C ASN A 44 0.73 -15.99 3.82
N ARG A 45 0.72 -15.91 2.48
CA ARG A 45 1.50 -16.81 1.65
C ARG A 45 3.00 -16.60 1.81
N LEU A 46 3.45 -15.36 1.98
CA LEU A 46 4.85 -15.07 2.34
C LEU A 46 5.25 -15.65 3.70
N ALA A 47 4.31 -15.68 4.66
CA ALA A 47 4.51 -16.31 5.96
C ALA A 47 4.42 -17.85 5.91
N GLY A 48 4.15 -18.45 4.75
CA GLY A 48 4.02 -19.90 4.58
C GLY A 48 2.68 -20.47 5.04
N HIS A 49 1.67 -19.63 5.26
CA HIS A 49 0.32 -20.08 5.62
C HIS A 49 -0.51 -20.37 4.37
N GLU A 50 -1.06 -21.59 4.31
CA GLU A 50 -2.09 -21.95 3.34
C GLU A 50 -3.45 -21.46 3.83
N ILE A 51 -3.83 -20.29 3.34
CA ILE A 51 -5.18 -19.75 3.49
C ILE A 51 -6.08 -20.34 2.40
N GLY A 52 -7.29 -20.78 2.77
CA GLY A 52 -8.30 -21.31 1.83
C GLY A 52 -8.89 -20.27 0.87
N ILE A 53 -8.18 -19.15 0.65
CA ILE A 53 -8.55 -18.06 -0.24
C ILE A 53 -7.77 -18.25 -1.56
N PRO A 54 -8.46 -18.22 -2.72
CA PRO A 54 -7.82 -18.39 -4.02
C PRO A 54 -6.79 -17.28 -4.31
N ASP A 55 -5.91 -17.56 -5.27
CA ASP A 55 -4.90 -16.59 -5.70
C ASP A 55 -5.52 -15.37 -6.37
N ASN A 56 -5.09 -14.18 -5.92
CA ASN A 56 -5.42 -12.92 -6.57
C ASN A 56 -4.71 -12.78 -7.93
N LEU A 57 -5.18 -11.84 -8.76
CA LEU A 57 -4.65 -11.61 -10.10
C LEU A 57 -3.15 -11.29 -10.08
N ALA A 58 -2.69 -10.53 -9.09
CA ALA A 58 -1.29 -10.16 -8.95
C ALA A 58 -0.37 -11.38 -8.75
N ILE A 59 -0.75 -12.32 -7.87
CA ILE A 59 0.02 -13.55 -7.65
C ILE A 59 -0.01 -14.42 -8.92
N ARG A 60 -1.17 -14.53 -9.59
CA ARG A 60 -1.30 -15.32 -10.82
C ARG A 60 -0.44 -14.77 -11.97
N LYS A 61 -0.26 -13.45 -12.06
CA LYS A 61 0.50 -12.81 -13.14
C LYS A 61 1.99 -12.67 -12.86
N PHE A 62 2.35 -12.30 -11.63
CA PHE A 62 3.71 -11.91 -11.27
C PHE A 62 4.39 -12.88 -10.30
N GLY A 63 3.68 -13.92 -9.85
CA GLY A 63 4.11 -14.78 -8.75
C GLY A 63 4.02 -14.07 -7.39
N LEU A 64 4.29 -14.80 -6.32
CA LEU A 64 4.18 -14.30 -4.95
C LEU A 64 5.11 -13.09 -4.68
N TYR A 65 6.39 -13.20 -5.06
CA TYR A 65 7.37 -12.14 -4.85
C TYR A 65 7.09 -10.90 -5.71
N GLY A 66 6.62 -11.09 -6.95
CA GLY A 66 6.23 -9.97 -7.80
C GLY A 66 4.99 -9.26 -7.29
N ALA A 67 4.00 -10.00 -6.79
CA ALA A 67 2.83 -9.43 -6.12
C ALA A 67 3.21 -8.66 -4.85
N ALA A 68 4.15 -9.18 -4.05
CA ALA A 68 4.68 -8.50 -2.87
C ALA A 68 5.41 -7.20 -3.22
N ALA A 69 6.25 -7.20 -4.26
CA ALA A 69 6.92 -6.01 -4.73
C ALA A 69 5.92 -4.95 -5.24
N ALA A 70 4.91 -5.37 -6.02
CA ALA A 70 3.84 -4.50 -6.51
C ALA A 70 3.03 -3.90 -5.35
N MET A 71 2.67 -4.72 -4.35
CA MET A 71 1.98 -4.29 -3.14
C MET A 71 2.77 -3.19 -2.42
N VAL A 72 4.07 -3.38 -2.18
CA VAL A 72 4.91 -2.37 -1.51
C VAL A 72 5.02 -1.11 -2.36
N ALA A 73 5.29 -1.25 -3.67
CA ALA A 73 5.46 -0.10 -4.57
C ALA A 73 4.21 0.77 -4.65
N VAL A 74 3.03 0.15 -4.81
CA VAL A 74 1.74 0.83 -4.87
C VAL A 74 1.46 1.57 -3.56
N ASN A 75 1.72 0.95 -2.41
CA ASN A 75 1.48 1.60 -1.11
C ASN A 75 2.47 2.76 -0.84
N MET A 76 3.71 2.66 -1.27
CA MET A 76 4.67 3.78 -1.20
C MET A 76 4.23 4.96 -2.09
N LEU A 77 3.67 4.67 -3.27
CA LEU A 77 3.09 5.68 -4.14
C LEU A 77 1.89 6.37 -3.46
N PHE A 78 0.96 5.60 -2.91
CA PHE A 78 -0.20 6.15 -2.20
C PHE A 78 0.20 6.99 -0.97
N GLY A 79 1.16 6.53 -0.18
CA GLY A 79 1.69 7.31 0.95
C GLY A 79 2.27 8.65 0.51
N SER A 80 2.98 8.67 -0.63
CA SER A 80 3.54 9.89 -1.21
C SER A 80 2.44 10.85 -1.71
N VAL A 81 1.40 10.33 -2.37
CA VAL A 81 0.23 11.09 -2.81
C VAL A 81 -0.53 11.66 -1.61
N LEU A 82 -0.71 10.88 -0.54
CA LEU A 82 -1.38 11.33 0.68
C LEU A 82 -0.66 12.53 1.32
N ILE A 83 0.66 12.46 1.47
CA ILE A 83 1.46 13.59 1.97
C ILE A 83 1.29 14.83 1.08
N PHE A 84 1.28 14.63 -0.24
CA PHE A 84 1.08 15.73 -1.20
C PHE A 84 -0.29 16.40 -1.02
N LEU A 85 -1.36 15.60 -0.91
CA LEU A 85 -2.72 16.11 -0.69
C LEU A 85 -2.85 16.84 0.65
N LEU A 86 -2.30 16.29 1.73
CA LEU A 86 -2.31 16.93 3.05
C LEU A 86 -1.60 18.29 3.02
N LYS A 87 -0.47 18.41 2.33
CA LYS A 87 0.21 19.71 2.14
C LYS A 87 -0.65 20.69 1.36
N GLY A 88 -1.28 20.23 0.27
CA GLY A 88 -2.20 21.04 -0.53
C GLY A 88 -3.34 21.59 0.31
N PHE A 89 -3.95 20.73 1.13
CA PHE A 89 -5.05 21.10 2.02
C PHE A 89 -4.62 22.11 3.10
N ILE A 90 -3.50 21.86 3.79
CA ILE A 90 -2.98 22.78 4.82
C ILE A 90 -2.72 24.16 4.22
N LYS A 91 -2.13 24.21 3.01
CA LYS A 91 -1.88 25.46 2.30
C LYS A 91 -3.16 26.18 1.93
N LEU A 92 -4.20 25.46 1.51
CA LEU A 92 -5.49 26.05 1.16
C LEU A 92 -6.20 26.64 2.38
N VAL A 93 -6.11 25.99 3.53
CA VAL A 93 -6.75 26.46 4.79
C VAL A 93 -5.99 27.64 5.42
N HIS A 94 -4.66 27.72 5.23
CA HIS A 94 -3.83 28.79 5.79
C HIS A 94 -3.48 29.90 4.78
N SER A 95 -4.14 29.92 3.62
CA SER A 95 -4.02 30.99 2.62
C SER A 95 -5.21 31.92 2.66
#